data_AF-A0A917E269-F1
#
_entry.id   AF-A0A917E269-F1
#
_cell.length_a   1.000
_cell.length_b   1.000
_cell.length_c   1.000
_cell.angle_alpha   90.00
_cell.angle_beta   90.00
_cell.angle_gamma   90.00
#
_symmetry.space_group_name_H-M   'P 1'
#
loop_
_entity.id
_entity.type
_entity.pdbx_description
1 polymer ?
#
loop_
_entity_poly.entity_id
_entity_poly.type
_entity_poly.pdbx_seq_one_letter_code
_entity_poly.pdbx_strand_id
1 'polypeptide(L)'
;MEQSFTMETREFPNGIVLKLGGELTKAAENGLLSGLENEVELGKSIRFMALDLTKVTYINSGGMAVLIRLARMGRKAGVHTFAWGVTAHYEKLFRMVGLTEYLMLYPNEFAVIQRIEALEL
;
A
#
# COMPACT_ATOMS: atom_id res chain seq x y z
N MET A 1 -12.38 22.59 3.50
CA MET A 1 -11.87 21.91 2.31
C MET A 1 -11.74 20.45 2.69
N GLU A 2 -12.58 19.57 2.14
CA GLU A 2 -12.35 18.12 2.21
C GLU A 2 -10.99 17.84 1.56
N GLN A 3 -10.09 17.14 2.27
CA GLN A 3 -8.80 16.79 1.68
C GLN A 3 -9.04 15.60 0.74
N SER A 4 -9.09 15.88 -0.57
CA SER A 4 -9.29 14.85 -1.59
C SER A 4 -8.16 13.83 -1.57
N PHE A 5 -8.52 12.55 -1.67
CA PHE A 5 -7.58 11.46 -1.87
C PHE A 5 -6.75 11.68 -3.15
N THR A 6 -5.45 11.42 -3.07
CA THR A 6 -4.52 11.46 -4.21
C THR A 6 -3.69 10.19 -4.25
N MET A 7 -3.37 9.75 -5.47
CA MET A 7 -2.50 8.61 -5.72
C MET A 7 -1.56 8.95 -6.87
N GLU A 8 -0.27 8.74 -6.64
CA GLU A 8 0.78 8.76 -7.66
C GLU A 8 1.42 7.36 -7.73
N THR A 9 1.71 6.90 -8.93
CA THR A 9 2.32 5.59 -9.17
C THR A 9 3.73 5.76 -9.69
N ARG A 10 4.68 5.00 -9.13
CA ARG A 10 6.06 4.91 -9.65
C ARG A 10 6.46 3.45 -9.81
N GLU A 11 6.68 3.04 -11.05
CA GLU A 11 7.17 1.71 -11.38
C GLU A 11 8.68 1.58 -11.12
N PHE A 12 9.11 0.36 -10.85
CA PHE A 12 10.51 -0.05 -10.75
C PHE A 12 10.63 -1.51 -11.21
N PRO A 13 11.85 -2.07 -11.39
CA PRO A 13 12.00 -3.46 -11.80
C PRO A 13 11.20 -4.42 -10.90
N ASN A 14 10.32 -5.18 -11.53
CA ASN A 14 9.42 -6.16 -10.89
C ASN A 14 8.49 -5.58 -9.80
N GLY A 15 8.22 -4.29 -9.78
CA GLY A 15 7.38 -3.72 -8.75
C GLY A 15 6.86 -2.31 -8.97
N ILE A 16 6.02 -1.89 -8.02
CA ILE A 16 5.29 -0.63 -8.07
C ILE A 16 5.25 0.04 -6.70
N VAL A 17 5.41 1.35 -6.68
CA VAL A 17 5.16 2.19 -5.50
C VAL A 17 3.87 2.99 -5.73
N LEU A 18 2.95 2.88 -4.78
CA LEU A 18 1.73 3.68 -4.70
C LEU A 18 1.90 4.74 -3.62
N LYS A 19 2.06 5.99 -4.04
CA LYS A 19 2.18 7.12 -3.13
C LYS A 19 0.82 7.74 -2.88
N LEU A 20 0.35 7.58 -1.64
CA LEU A 20 -1.00 7.93 -1.22
C LEU A 20 -0.97 9.24 -0.42
N GLY A 21 -1.93 10.11 -0.68
CA GLY A 21 -2.05 11.41 -0.01
C GLY A 21 -3.48 11.79 0.33
N GLY A 22 -3.65 12.60 1.37
CA GLY A 22 -4.95 13.08 1.83
C GLY A 22 -5.70 12.04 2.68
N GLU A 23 -7.03 11.98 2.53
CA GLU A 23 -7.90 11.13 3.34
C GLU A 23 -8.14 9.76 2.69
N LEU A 24 -7.73 8.69 3.36
CA LEU A 24 -8.13 7.32 3.04
C LEU A 24 -9.47 7.02 3.70
N THR A 25 -10.52 7.12 2.91
CA THR A 25 -11.88 6.71 3.29
C THR A 25 -12.43 5.72 2.27
N LYS A 26 -13.68 5.28 2.44
CA LYS A 26 -14.35 4.46 1.42
C LYS A 26 -14.42 5.15 0.05
N ALA A 27 -14.41 6.49 0.00
CA ALA A 27 -14.42 7.23 -1.26
C ALA A 27 -13.11 7.06 -2.07
N ALA A 28 -11.99 6.73 -1.39
CA ALA A 28 -10.70 6.48 -2.05
C ALA A 28 -10.67 5.12 -2.79
N GLU A 29 -11.66 4.26 -2.58
CA GLU A 29 -11.71 2.89 -3.09
C GLU A 29 -11.54 2.82 -4.62
N ASN A 30 -12.34 3.59 -5.35
CA ASN A 30 -12.27 3.60 -6.81
C ASN A 30 -10.92 4.18 -7.31
N GLY A 31 -10.43 5.25 -6.68
CA GLY A 31 -9.15 5.84 -7.06
C GLY A 31 -7.96 4.91 -6.83
N LEU A 32 -7.97 4.18 -5.71
CA LEU A 32 -6.90 3.25 -5.35
C LEU A 32 -6.98 1.95 -6.15
N LEU A 33 -8.18 1.38 -6.32
CA LEU A 33 -8.30 0.07 -6.96
C LEU A 33 -8.44 0.13 -8.46
N SER A 34 -9.09 1.13 -9.06
CA SER A 34 -9.18 1.17 -10.52
C SER A 34 -7.84 1.45 -11.20
N GLY A 35 -6.87 2.04 -10.48
CA GLY A 35 -5.47 2.10 -10.92
C GLY A 35 -4.79 0.72 -10.97
N LEU A 36 -5.29 -0.24 -10.18
CA LEU A 36 -4.77 -1.59 -10.03
C LEU A 36 -5.63 -2.65 -10.77
N GLU A 37 -6.88 -2.34 -11.11
CA GLU A 37 -7.78 -3.23 -11.86
C GLU A 37 -7.31 -3.49 -13.30
N ASN A 38 -6.44 -2.63 -13.83
CA ASN A 38 -5.74 -2.89 -15.10
C ASN A 38 -4.56 -3.87 -14.95
N GLU A 39 -4.24 -4.31 -13.73
CA GLU A 39 -3.09 -5.19 -13.45
C GLU A 39 -3.40 -6.66 -13.70
N VAL A 40 -3.53 -6.99 -14.99
CA VAL A 40 -3.20 -8.32 -15.53
C VAL A 40 -1.78 -8.76 -15.12
N GLU A 41 -0.99 -7.82 -14.61
CA GLU A 41 0.42 -7.90 -14.24
C GLU A 41 0.73 -8.23 -12.76
N LEU A 42 -0.23 -8.09 -11.82
CA LEU A 42 0.01 -8.52 -10.43
C LEU A 42 0.30 -10.02 -10.39
N GLY A 43 1.42 -10.39 -9.75
CA GLY A 43 1.87 -11.78 -9.70
C GLY A 43 2.53 -12.27 -10.99
N LYS A 44 2.61 -11.42 -12.02
CA LYS A 44 3.38 -11.67 -13.25
C LYS A 44 4.62 -10.78 -13.27
N SER A 45 4.52 -9.61 -13.91
CA SER A 45 5.62 -8.64 -13.93
C SER A 45 5.72 -7.84 -12.64
N ILE A 46 4.64 -7.66 -11.89
CA ILE A 46 4.66 -7.01 -10.57
C ILE A 46 4.74 -8.09 -9.49
N ARG A 47 5.88 -8.19 -8.82
CA ARG A 47 6.13 -9.08 -7.66
C ARG A 47 6.20 -8.32 -6.34
N PHE A 48 6.44 -7.01 -6.40
CA PHE A 48 6.56 -6.14 -5.23
C PHE A 48 5.61 -4.94 -5.35
N MET A 49 4.84 -4.69 -4.30
CA MET A 49 4.00 -3.50 -4.17
C MET A 49 4.37 -2.77 -2.89
N ALA A 50 4.59 -1.47 -2.96
CA ALA A 50 4.93 -0.67 -1.79
C ALA A 50 4.03 0.55 -1.66
N LEU A 51 3.53 0.83 -0.46
CA LEU A 51 2.66 1.96 -0.16
C LEU A 51 3.46 3.06 0.57
N ASP A 52 3.58 4.22 -0.07
CA ASP A 52 4.07 5.43 0.61
C ASP A 52 2.87 6.14 1.24
N LEU A 53 2.78 6.06 2.57
CA LEU A 53 1.70 6.66 3.36
C LEU A 53 2.12 8.00 4.00
N THR A 54 3.30 8.55 3.64
CA THR A 54 3.84 9.78 4.26
C THR A 54 2.97 11.01 4.06
N LYS A 55 2.10 11.03 3.04
CA LYS A 55 1.18 12.13 2.75
C LYS A 55 -0.27 11.82 3.13
N VAL A 56 -0.55 10.65 3.70
CA VAL A 56 -1.88 10.31 4.21
C VAL A 56 -2.11 11.05 5.52
N THR A 57 -3.15 11.88 5.55
CA THR A 57 -3.47 12.72 6.72
C THR A 57 -4.53 12.08 7.62
N TYR A 58 -5.35 11.19 7.07
CA TYR A 58 -6.44 10.55 7.80
C TYR A 58 -6.82 9.19 7.22
N ILE A 59 -7.15 8.22 8.08
CA ILE A 59 -7.68 6.91 7.71
C ILE A 59 -8.88 6.58 8.62
N ASN A 60 -10.05 6.36 8.05
CA ASN A 60 -11.22 5.86 8.79
C ASN A 60 -11.42 4.34 8.61
N SER A 61 -12.49 3.80 9.19
CA SER A 61 -12.83 2.37 9.04
C SER A 61 -13.02 1.93 7.58
N GLY A 62 -13.60 2.79 6.74
CA GLY A 62 -13.74 2.55 5.30
C GLY A 62 -12.38 2.51 4.59
N GLY A 63 -11.49 3.46 4.88
CA GLY A 63 -10.13 3.46 4.34
C GLY A 63 -9.31 2.25 4.78
N MET A 64 -9.48 1.81 6.02
CA MET A 64 -8.85 0.59 6.52
C MET A 64 -9.32 -0.65 5.75
N ALA A 65 -10.63 -0.76 5.48
CA ALA A 65 -11.19 -1.85 4.68
C ALA A 65 -10.62 -1.86 3.26
N VAL A 66 -10.43 -0.67 2.67
CA VAL A 66 -9.80 -0.51 1.35
C VAL A 66 -8.34 -0.99 1.37
N LEU A 67 -7.54 -0.59 2.37
CA LEU A 67 -6.15 -1.05 2.52
C LEU A 67 -6.05 -2.57 2.75
N ILE A 68 -6.95 -3.15 3.55
CA ILE A 68 -7.01 -4.60 3.77
C ILE A 68 -7.33 -5.31 2.46
N ARG A 69 -8.29 -4.80 1.68
CA ARG A 69 -8.63 -5.40 0.38
C ARG A 69 -7.44 -5.35 -0.58
N LEU A 70 -6.76 -4.22 -0.67
CA LEU A 70 -5.55 -4.05 -1.47
C LEU A 70 -4.45 -5.06 -1.08
N ALA A 71 -4.09 -5.12 0.20
CA ALA A 71 -3.04 -6.02 0.67
C ALA A 71 -3.40 -7.51 0.46
N ARG A 72 -4.69 -7.87 0.63
CA ARG A 72 -5.19 -9.21 0.33
C ARG A 72 -5.13 -9.55 -1.16
N MET A 73 -5.45 -8.59 -2.04
CA MET A 73 -5.32 -8.76 -3.49
C MET A 73 -3.87 -9.05 -3.87
N GLY A 74 -2.93 -8.23 -3.38
CA GLY A 74 -1.49 -8.46 -3.59
C GLY A 74 -1.05 -9.84 -3.10
N ARG A 75 -1.37 -10.21 -1.86
CA ARG A 75 -1.01 -11.54 -1.33
C ARG A 75 -1.61 -12.69 -2.14
N LYS A 76 -2.87 -12.58 -2.59
CA LYS A 76 -3.52 -13.60 -3.42
C LYS A 76 -2.80 -13.77 -4.77
N ALA A 77 -2.26 -12.68 -5.31
CA ALA A 77 -1.45 -12.70 -6.53
C ALA A 77 0.00 -13.13 -6.31
N GLY A 78 0.43 -13.42 -5.07
CA GLY A 78 1.83 -13.74 -4.76
C GLY A 78 2.75 -12.52 -4.71
N VAL A 79 2.19 -11.32 -4.58
CA VAL A 79 2.91 -10.04 -4.50
C VAL A 79 3.28 -9.76 -3.05
N HIS A 80 4.54 -9.43 -2.80
CA HIS A 80 4.97 -8.93 -1.51
C HIS A 80 4.54 -7.47 -1.35
N THR A 81 3.78 -7.17 -0.29
CA THR A 81 3.31 -5.81 -0.02
C THR A 81 4.05 -5.19 1.15
N PHE A 82 4.52 -3.95 0.97
CA PHE A 82 5.25 -3.15 1.95
C PHE A 82 4.55 -1.81 2.18
N ALA A 83 4.80 -1.16 3.32
CA ALA A 83 4.49 0.25 3.48
C ALA A 83 5.47 0.97 4.41
N TRP A 84 5.55 2.28 4.24
CA TRP A 84 6.23 3.19 5.15
C TRP A 84 5.42 4.49 5.32
N GLY A 85 5.88 5.38 6.21
CA GLY A 85 5.21 6.65 6.47
C GLY A 85 3.97 6.51 7.35
N VAL A 86 3.83 5.38 8.05
CA VAL A 86 2.70 5.12 8.96
C VAL A 86 2.99 5.75 10.32
N THR A 87 2.06 6.54 10.84
CA THR A 87 2.19 7.09 12.19
C THR A 87 2.02 6.01 13.25
N ALA A 88 2.58 6.18 14.44
CA ALA A 88 2.45 5.22 15.54
C ALA A 88 0.99 4.86 15.88
N HIS A 89 0.07 5.82 15.74
CA HIS A 89 -1.36 5.59 15.88
C HIS A 89 -1.88 4.59 14.85
N TYR A 90 -1.61 4.81 13.57
CA TYR A 90 -2.06 3.91 12.50
C TYR A 90 -1.34 2.57 12.51
N GLU A 91 -0.06 2.50 12.88
CA GLU A 91 0.62 1.22 13.02
C GLU A 91 -0.05 0.31 14.05
N LYS A 92 -0.45 0.89 15.21
CA LYS A 92 -1.20 0.14 16.23
C LYS A 92 -2.53 -0.35 15.69
N LEU A 93 -3.25 0.49 14.94
CA LEU A 93 -4.51 0.10 14.30
C LEU A 93 -4.30 -0.99 13.25
N PHE A 94 -3.26 -0.89 12.41
CA PHE A 94 -2.94 -1.89 11.38
C PHE A 94 -2.68 -3.27 12.01
N ARG A 95 -1.93 -3.30 13.13
CA ARG A 95 -1.72 -4.54 13.90
C ARG A 95 -3.02 -5.07 14.49
N MET A 96 -3.84 -4.20 15.07
CA MET A 96 -5.10 -4.57 15.71
C MET A 96 -6.11 -5.19 14.74
N VAL A 97 -6.20 -4.67 13.52
CA VAL A 97 -7.14 -5.17 12.49
C VAL A 97 -6.56 -6.28 11.62
N GLY A 98 -5.33 -6.74 11.91
CA GLY A 98 -4.66 -7.81 11.16
C GLY A 98 -4.14 -7.40 9.78
N LEU A 99 -4.08 -6.09 9.46
CA LEU A 99 -3.54 -5.63 8.16
C LEU A 99 -2.08 -6.05 7.99
N THR A 100 -1.32 -6.11 9.09
CA THR A 100 0.09 -6.53 9.08
C THR A 100 0.30 -8.02 8.77
N GLU A 101 -0.76 -8.82 8.64
CA GLU A 101 -0.67 -10.18 8.10
C GLU A 101 -0.41 -10.18 6.59
N TYR A 102 -0.81 -9.12 5.89
CA TYR A 102 -0.74 -9.02 4.42
C TYR A 102 0.29 -8.01 3.94
N LEU A 103 0.74 -7.13 4.83
CA LEU A 103 1.57 -5.98 4.52
C LEU A 103 2.66 -5.82 5.60
N MET A 104 3.91 -5.62 5.16
CA MET A 104 5.04 -5.39 6.07
C MET A 104 5.32 -3.89 6.24
N LEU A 105 5.54 -3.46 7.47
CA LEU A 105 5.82 -2.06 7.80
C LEU A 105 7.32 -1.82 7.92
N TYR A 106 7.77 -0.71 7.33
CA TYR A 106 9.16 -0.26 7.32
C TYR A 106 9.24 1.22 7.72
N PRO A 107 10.37 1.65 8.33
CA PRO A 107 10.53 3.01 8.81
C PRO A 107 10.59 4.04 7.66
N ASN A 108 11.06 3.64 6.48
CA ASN A 108 11.23 4.50 5.32
C ASN A 108 11.37 3.68 4.03
N GLU A 109 11.35 4.39 2.90
CA GLU A 109 11.55 3.83 1.55
C GLU A 109 12.86 3.05 1.44
N PHE A 110 13.96 3.58 1.97
CA PHE A 110 15.28 2.93 1.89
C PHE A 110 15.26 1.51 2.46
N ALA A 111 14.63 1.32 3.62
CA ALA A 111 14.52 -0.01 4.23
C ALA A 111 13.61 -0.97 3.43
N VAL A 112 12.61 -0.45 2.72
CA VAL A 112 11.79 -1.24 1.79
C VAL A 112 12.63 -1.71 0.60
N ILE A 113 13.42 -0.81 0.01
CA ILE A 113 14.29 -1.15 -1.13
C ILE A 113 15.31 -2.20 -0.72
N GLN A 114 15.98 -2.05 0.43
CA GLN A 114 16.89 -3.07 0.95
C GLN A 114 16.20 -4.44 1.13
N ARG A 115 14.93 -4.44 1.56
CA ARG A 115 14.16 -5.69 1.67
C ARG A 115 13.88 -6.31 0.31
N ILE A 116 13.49 -5.51 -0.68
CA ILE A 116 13.20 -5.98 -2.03
C ILE A 116 14.47 -6.58 -2.66
N GLU A 117 15.60 -5.87 -2.58
CA GLU A 117 16.89 -6.36 -3.06
C GLU A 117 17.25 -7.72 -2.43
N ALA A 118 17.06 -7.86 -1.11
CA ALA A 118 17.30 -9.12 -0.41
C ALA A 118 16.35 -10.27 -0.78
N LEU A 119 15.20 -9.99 -1.40
CA LEU A 119 14.23 -10.99 -1.86
C LEU A 119 14.45 -11.40 -3.33
N GLU A 120 15.22 -10.62 -4.09
CA GLU A 120 15.55 -10.93 -5.49
C GLU A 120 16.85 -11.74 -5.65
N LEU A 121 17.64 -11.86 -4.56
CA LEU A 121 18.81 -12.74 -4.45
C LEU A 121 18.41 -14.19 -4.19
#